data_AF-X0W5I5-F1
#
_entry.id   AF-X0W5I5-F1
#
_cell.length_a   1.000
_cell.length_b   1.000
_cell.length_c   1.000
_cell.angle_alpha   90.00
_cell.angle_beta   90.00
_cell.angle_gamma   90.00
#
_symmetry.space_group_name_H-M   'P 1'
#
loop_
_entity.id
_entity.type
_entity.pdbx_description
1 polymer ?
#
loop_
_entity_poly.entity_id
_entity_poly.type
_entity_poly.pdbx_seq_one_letter_code
_entity_poly.pdbx_strand_id
1 'polypeptide(L)'
;MGTGLRIFLINDDDSLQRFPLARFERLIDRDPKERLPQYAGKRIRYALVIADLVNRKPVEILRIQYSILTFDSEGKIDAAELEKEMRLGVDMVPIGKTTATSLKVVDAEHHFLQKRYENRYLWRPTPEIEEAIEKALFG
;
A
#
# COMPACT_ATOMS: atom_id res chain seq x y z
N MET A 1 -9.22 -2.50 24.59
CA MET A 1 -8.38 -1.82 23.59
C MET A 1 -8.31 -2.71 22.36
N GLY A 2 -8.15 -2.15 21.18
CA GLY A 2 -8.02 -2.94 19.96
C GLY A 2 -7.40 -2.12 18.85
N THR A 3 -6.85 -2.79 17.84
CA THR A 3 -6.20 -2.13 16.71
C THR A 3 -7.19 -2.02 15.54
N GLY A 4 -7.13 -0.90 14.82
CA GLY A 4 -7.98 -0.65 13.67
C GLY A 4 -7.18 -0.17 12.46
N LEU A 5 -7.65 -0.56 11.28
CA LEU A 5 -7.13 -0.07 10.01
C LEU A 5 -7.94 1.14 9.53
N ARG A 6 -7.25 2.11 8.94
CA ARG A 6 -7.85 3.23 8.20
C ARG A 6 -7.14 3.37 6.87
N ILE A 7 -7.93 3.43 5.79
CA ILE A 7 -7.41 3.56 4.44
C ILE A 7 -7.74 4.95 3.93
N PHE A 8 -6.75 5.62 3.36
CA PHE A 8 -6.92 6.88 2.66
C PHE A 8 -6.42 6.71 1.24
N LEU A 9 -7.23 7.10 0.26
CA LEU A 9 -6.78 7.31 -1.11
C LEU A 9 -6.31 8.75 -1.24
N ILE A 10 -5.18 8.96 -1.91
CA ILE A 10 -4.58 10.27 -2.16
C ILE A 10 -4.72 10.54 -3.65
N ASN A 11 -5.50 11.56 -3.99
CA ASN A 11 -5.72 11.96 -5.38
C ASN A 11 -4.50 12.75 -5.92
N ASP A 12 -4.54 13.12 -7.20
CA ASP A 12 -3.44 13.84 -7.85
C ASP A 12 -3.25 15.27 -7.32
N ASP A 13 -4.29 15.87 -6.74
CA ASP A 13 -4.27 17.18 -6.07
C ASP A 13 -3.87 17.10 -4.59
N ASP A 14 -3.30 15.96 -4.17
CA ASP A 14 -2.96 15.62 -2.78
C ASP A 14 -4.16 15.66 -1.82
N SER A 15 -5.40 15.66 -2.32
CA SER A 15 -6.59 15.54 -1.47
C SER A 15 -6.73 14.11 -0.91
N LEU A 16 -7.07 14.04 0.38
CA LEU A 16 -7.28 12.78 1.08
C LEU A 16 -8.75 12.38 1.01
N GLN A 17 -8.99 11.16 0.56
CA GLN A 17 -10.29 10.52 0.61
C GLN A 17 -10.26 9.30 1.53
N ARG A 18 -11.04 9.35 2.62
CA ARG A 18 -11.27 8.16 3.47
C ARG A 18 -11.90 7.05 2.62
N PHE A 19 -11.35 5.85 2.73
CA PHE A 19 -11.84 4.69 2.01
C PHE A 19 -12.25 3.58 3.00
N PRO A 20 -13.48 3.03 2.89
CA PRO A 20 -13.94 2.00 3.82
C PRO A 20 -13.10 0.72 3.73
N LEU A 21 -12.71 0.16 4.89
CA LEU A 21 -11.89 -1.07 4.95
C LEU A 21 -12.53 -2.23 4.19
N ALA A 22 -13.82 -2.51 4.41
CA ALA A 22 -14.52 -3.59 3.70
C ALA A 22 -14.54 -3.40 2.17
N ARG A 23 -14.47 -2.15 1.71
CA ARG A 23 -14.40 -1.84 0.28
C ARG A 23 -12.97 -2.02 -0.26
N PHE A 24 -11.98 -1.70 0.56
CA PHE A 24 -10.57 -1.97 0.28
C PHE A 24 -10.30 -3.48 0.16
N GLU A 25 -10.78 -4.27 1.11
CA GLU A 25 -10.62 -5.74 1.10
C GLU A 25 -11.19 -6.34 -0.19
N ARG A 26 -12.45 -6.01 -0.54
CA ARG A 26 -13.04 -6.46 -1.82
C ARG A 26 -12.25 -6.00 -3.05
N LEU A 27 -11.66 -4.82 -3.00
CA LEU A 27 -10.86 -4.28 -4.10
C LEU A 27 -9.57 -5.08 -4.28
N ILE A 28 -8.88 -5.42 -3.18
CA ILE A 28 -7.66 -6.25 -3.18
C ILE A 28 -7.99 -7.70 -3.59
N ASP A 29 -9.12 -8.24 -3.13
CA ASP A 29 -9.63 -9.56 -3.51
C ASP A 29 -10.14 -9.61 -4.96
N ARG A 30 -10.14 -8.46 -5.65
CA ARG A 30 -10.64 -8.29 -7.02
C ARG A 30 -12.07 -8.80 -7.19
N ASP A 31 -12.93 -8.52 -6.21
CA ASP A 31 -14.36 -8.83 -6.28
C ASP A 31 -14.94 -8.27 -7.59
N PRO A 32 -15.60 -9.09 -8.43
CA PRO A 32 -16.16 -8.65 -9.70
C PRO A 32 -17.13 -7.46 -9.60
N LYS A 33 -17.75 -7.26 -8.43
CA LYS A 33 -18.69 -6.16 -8.16
C LYS A 33 -18.01 -4.90 -7.66
N GLU A 34 -16.75 -4.98 -7.21
CA GLU A 34 -16.01 -3.84 -6.70
C GLU A 34 -15.17 -3.21 -7.81
N ARG A 35 -15.48 -1.95 -8.14
CA ARG A 35 -14.76 -1.16 -9.14
C ARG A 35 -14.79 0.32 -8.79
N LEU A 36 -13.75 1.03 -9.22
CA LEU A 36 -13.59 2.47 -9.09
C LEU A 36 -13.35 3.09 -10.48
N PRO A 37 -14.40 3.27 -11.30
CA PRO A 37 -14.27 3.74 -12.67
C PRO A 37 -13.57 5.11 -12.79
N GLN A 38 -13.67 5.97 -11.78
CA GLN A 38 -12.97 7.26 -11.74
C GLN A 38 -11.44 7.14 -11.73
N TYR A 39 -10.93 5.95 -11.38
CA TYR A 39 -9.52 5.61 -11.36
C TYR A 39 -9.12 4.64 -12.48
N ALA A 40 -10.00 4.38 -13.45
CA ALA A 40 -9.69 3.51 -14.58
C ALA A 40 -8.41 3.92 -15.30
N GLY A 41 -7.49 2.96 -15.46
CA GLY A 41 -6.17 3.15 -16.08
C GLY A 41 -5.20 4.01 -15.28
N LYS A 42 -5.51 4.34 -14.02
CA LYS A 42 -4.68 5.21 -13.18
C LYS A 42 -3.89 4.42 -12.14
N ARG A 43 -2.85 5.08 -11.63
CA ARG A 43 -2.08 4.64 -10.47
C ARG A 43 -2.37 5.61 -9.33
N ILE A 44 -2.97 5.10 -8.26
CA ILE A 44 -3.47 5.91 -7.15
C ILE A 44 -2.63 5.64 -5.91
N ARG A 45 -2.13 6.71 -5.29
CA ARG A 45 -1.45 6.64 -3.99
C ARG A 45 -2.46 6.34 -2.91
N TYR A 46 -2.10 5.49 -1.95
CA TYR A 46 -2.90 5.27 -0.75
C TYR A 46 -2.02 5.18 0.49
N ALA A 47 -2.62 5.47 1.63
CA ALA A 47 -2.05 5.28 2.95
C ALA A 47 -2.92 4.30 3.75
N LEU A 48 -2.29 3.26 4.28
CA LEU A 48 -2.88 2.34 5.24
C LEU A 48 -2.33 2.68 6.62
N VAL A 49 -3.21 3.11 7.50
CA VAL A 49 -2.89 3.50 8.87
C VAL A 49 -3.36 2.39 9.80
N ILE A 50 -2.44 1.93 10.64
CA ILE A 50 -2.69 1.05 11.77
C ILE A 50 -2.73 1.94 13.01
N ALA A 51 -3.89 2.01 13.67
CA ALA A 51 -4.10 2.84 14.84
C ALA A 51 -4.64 2.04 16.00
N ASP A 52 -4.21 2.37 17.22
CA ASP A 52 -4.82 1.85 18.43
C ASP A 52 -6.12 2.57 18.73
N LEU A 53 -7.10 1.79 19.18
CA LEU A 53 -8.47 2.24 19.41
C LEU A 53 -8.88 2.03 20.87
N VAL A 54 -9.47 3.07 21.43
CA VAL A 54 -10.22 3.04 22.69
C VAL A 54 -11.65 3.46 22.40
N ASN A 55 -12.62 2.63 22.80
CA ASN A 55 -14.05 2.87 22.51
C ASN A 55 -14.34 3.16 21.01
N ARG A 56 -13.66 2.43 20.12
CA ARG A 56 -13.73 2.55 18.65
C ARG A 56 -13.18 3.87 18.06
N LYS A 57 -12.60 4.74 18.89
CA LYS A 57 -11.93 5.97 18.46
C LYS A 57 -10.42 5.77 18.41
N PRO A 58 -9.72 6.21 17.36
CA PRO A 58 -8.26 6.16 17.31
C PRO A 58 -7.67 7.06 18.39
N VAL A 59 -6.67 6.55 19.10
CA VAL A 59 -5.96 7.28 20.16
C VAL A 59 -4.46 7.41 19.87
N GLU A 60 -3.91 6.52 19.06
CA GLU A 60 -2.49 6.51 18.69
C GLU A 60 -2.31 5.86 17.32
N ILE A 61 -1.38 6.39 16.53
CA ILE A 61 -0.96 5.76 15.27
C ILE A 61 0.21 4.83 15.58
N LEU A 62 0.04 3.54 15.31
CA LEU A 62 1.10 2.54 15.48
C LEU A 62 2.02 2.48 14.25
N ARG A 63 1.43 2.62 13.05
CA ARG A 63 2.15 2.53 11.78
C ARG A 63 1.36 3.17 10.65
N ILE A 64 2.07 3.75 9.68
CA ILE A 64 1.52 4.11 8.38
C ILE A 64 2.33 3.40 7.30
N GLN A 65 1.62 2.82 6.32
CA GLN A 65 2.19 2.29 5.10
C GLN A 65 1.70 3.11 3.92
N TYR A 66 2.64 3.55 3.07
CA TYR A 66 2.37 4.33 1.87
C TYR A 66 2.63 3.47 0.64
N SER A 67 1.58 3.18 -0.11
CA SER A 67 1.68 2.29 -1.27
C SER A 67 0.84 2.79 -2.45
N ILE A 68 1.01 2.18 -3.62
CA ILE A 68 0.34 2.58 -4.87
C ILE A 68 -0.56 1.44 -5.36
N LEU A 69 -1.84 1.75 -5.58
CA LEU A 69 -2.78 0.86 -6.29
C LEU A 69 -2.71 1.14 -7.79
N THR A 70 -2.59 0.09 -8.59
CA THR A 70 -2.68 0.20 -10.06
C THR A 70 -4.02 -0.34 -10.53
N PHE A 71 -4.76 0.48 -11.28
CA PHE A 71 -6.06 0.12 -11.82
C PHE A 71 -6.00 -0.18 -13.31
N ASP A 72 -6.77 -1.18 -13.74
CA ASP A 72 -6.98 -1.50 -15.15
C ASP A 72 -7.95 -0.52 -15.82
N SER A 73 -8.17 -0.69 -17.12
CA SER A 73 -9.06 0.17 -17.92
C SER A 73 -10.54 0.12 -17.50
N GLU A 74 -10.96 -0.85 -16.69
CA GLU A 74 -12.31 -0.93 -16.13
C GLU A 74 -12.43 -0.31 -14.72
N GLY A 75 -11.29 0.11 -14.13
CA GLY A 75 -11.23 0.63 -12.76
C GLY A 75 -11.24 -0.47 -11.70
N LYS A 76 -10.83 -1.69 -12.03
CA LYS A 76 -10.50 -2.74 -11.06
C LYS A 76 -9.00 -2.75 -10.80
N ILE A 77 -8.54 -3.46 -9.77
CA ILE A 77 -7.10 -3.67 -9.57
C ILE A 77 -6.55 -4.49 -10.74
N ASP A 78 -5.47 -3.96 -11.33
CA ASP A 78 -4.73 -4.63 -12.39
C ASP A 78 -4.12 -5.92 -11.85
N ALA A 79 -4.62 -7.06 -12.35
CA ALA A 79 -4.19 -8.39 -11.92
C ALA A 79 -2.69 -8.61 -12.13
N ALA A 80 -2.19 -8.17 -13.29
CA ALA A 80 -0.82 -8.42 -13.70
C ALA A 80 0.13 -7.57 -12.88
N GLU A 81 -0.26 -6.35 -12.51
CA GLU A 81 0.53 -5.51 -11.61
C GLU A 81 0.49 -6.01 -10.17
N LEU A 82 -0.67 -6.47 -9.68
CA LEU A 82 -0.78 -7.07 -8.35
C LEU A 82 0.05 -8.36 -8.23
N GLU A 83 0.02 -9.23 -9.25
CA GLU A 83 0.85 -10.43 -9.29
C GLU A 83 2.34 -10.10 -9.31
N LYS A 84 2.75 -9.08 -10.10
CA LYS A 84 4.14 -8.60 -10.11
C LYS A 84 4.57 -8.05 -8.76
N GLU A 85 3.70 -7.30 -8.07
CA GLU A 85 3.95 -6.79 -6.73
C GLU A 85 4.18 -7.94 -5.74
N MET A 86 3.27 -8.93 -5.72
CA MET A 86 3.40 -10.11 -4.86
C MET A 86 4.69 -10.89 -5.15
N ARG A 87 5.00 -11.15 -6.43
CA ARG A 87 6.22 -11.87 -6.81
C ARG A 87 7.48 -11.13 -6.36
N LEU A 88 7.55 -9.82 -6.61
CA LEU A 88 8.67 -9.00 -6.16
C LEU A 88 8.79 -8.97 -4.63
N GLY A 89 7.66 -8.95 -3.92
CA GLY A 89 7.64 -9.06 -2.45
C GLY A 89 8.18 -10.40 -1.95
N VAL A 90 7.81 -11.51 -2.59
CA VAL A 90 8.34 -12.85 -2.26
C VAL A 90 9.84 -12.94 -2.55
N ASP A 91 10.30 -12.41 -3.69
CA ASP A 91 11.72 -12.37 -4.07
C ASP A 91 12.57 -11.54 -3.08
N MET A 92 11.93 -10.65 -2.31
CA MET A 92 12.56 -9.88 -1.23
C MET A 92 12.64 -10.60 0.11
N VAL A 93 11.82 -11.62 0.35
CA VAL A 93 11.91 -12.42 1.57
C VAL A 93 12.99 -13.47 1.34
N PRO A 94 14.14 -13.44 2.04
CA PRO A 94 15.14 -14.50 1.92
C PRO A 94 14.58 -15.77 2.57
N ILE A 95 13.85 -16.57 1.80
CA ILE A 95 13.40 -17.90 2.21
C ILE A 95 14.63 -18.81 2.17
N GLY A 96 15.24 -19.04 3.34
CA GLY A 96 16.21 -20.10 3.57
C GLY A 96 17.48 -20.05 2.71
N LYS A 97 18.46 -19.20 3.08
CA LYS A 97 19.85 -19.39 2.62
C LYS A 97 20.45 -20.61 3.32
N THR A 98 20.18 -21.80 2.78
CA THR A 98 21.04 -22.97 2.94
C THR A 98 21.86 -23.10 1.66
N THR A 99 23.15 -23.35 1.84
CA THR A 99 24.20 -23.64 0.85
C THR A 99 25.06 -22.46 0.41
N ALA A 100 26.36 -22.72 0.55
CA ALA A 100 27.48 -21.82 0.46
C ALA A 100 27.78 -21.40 -0.99
N THR A 101 28.52 -20.29 -1.09
CA THR A 101 29.34 -19.85 -2.24
C THR A 101 28.65 -18.95 -3.28
N SER A 102 28.55 -17.65 -2.98
CA SER A 102 28.84 -16.51 -3.89
C SER A 102 28.34 -15.20 -3.26
N LEU A 103 29.16 -14.61 -2.38
CA LEU A 103 28.81 -13.50 -1.50
C LEU A 103 28.93 -12.09 -2.13
N LYS A 104 28.86 -11.94 -3.46
CA LYS A 104 29.05 -10.61 -4.09
C LYS A 104 28.05 -10.19 -5.16
N VAL A 105 27.33 -11.11 -5.81
CA VAL A 105 26.40 -10.77 -6.91
C VAL A 105 24.94 -10.78 -6.45
N VAL A 106 24.58 -11.64 -5.49
CA VAL A 106 23.22 -11.77 -4.95
C VAL A 106 22.76 -10.51 -4.21
N ASP A 107 23.69 -9.77 -3.59
CA ASP A 107 23.38 -8.55 -2.83
C ASP A 107 22.94 -7.39 -3.74
N ALA A 108 23.64 -7.19 -4.86
CA ALA A 108 23.32 -6.12 -5.80
C ALA A 108 21.95 -6.33 -6.45
N GLU A 109 21.65 -7.56 -6.88
CA GLU A 109 20.35 -7.90 -7.47
C GLU A 109 19.21 -7.70 -6.47
N HIS A 110 19.40 -8.10 -5.20
CA HIS A 110 18.44 -7.87 -4.13
C HIS A 110 18.23 -6.38 -3.82
N HIS A 111 19.30 -5.58 -3.81
CA HIS A 111 19.22 -4.13 -3.67
C HIS A 111 18.51 -3.45 -4.86
N PHE A 112 18.73 -3.92 -6.09
CA PHE A 112 18.03 -3.41 -7.27
C PHE A 112 16.55 -3.80 -7.26
N LEU A 113 16.22 -5.02 -6.84
CA LEU A 113 14.84 -5.47 -6.66
C LEU A 113 14.14 -4.63 -5.60
N GLN A 114 14.76 -4.43 -4.43
CA GLN A 114 14.25 -3.57 -3.36
C GLN A 114 13.97 -2.16 -3.86
N LYS A 115 14.95 -1.51 -4.49
CA LYS A 115 14.76 -0.16 -5.07
C LYS A 115 13.67 -0.14 -6.14
N ARG A 116 13.54 -1.20 -6.96
CA ARG A 116 12.52 -1.29 -8.00
C ARG A 116 11.11 -1.42 -7.40
N TYR A 117 10.97 -2.14 -6.28
CA TYR A 117 9.71 -2.24 -5.55
C TYR A 117 9.37 -0.93 -4.86
N GLU A 118 10.33 -0.33 -4.14
CA GLU A 118 10.15 0.96 -3.49
C GLU A 118 9.72 2.04 -4.48
N ASN A 119 10.41 2.15 -5.62
CA ASN A 119 10.08 3.14 -6.64
C ASN A 119 8.72 2.89 -7.33
N ARG A 120 8.24 1.65 -7.36
CA ARG A 120 7.05 1.27 -8.14
C ARG A 120 5.80 1.08 -7.30
N TYR A 121 5.90 0.65 -6.06
CA TYR A 121 4.77 0.28 -5.22
C TYR A 121 4.72 1.09 -3.94
N LEU A 122 5.80 1.76 -3.56
CA LEU A 122 5.83 2.70 -2.44
C LEU A 122 5.91 4.13 -2.95
N TRP A 123 5.51 5.06 -2.10
CA TRP A 123 5.71 6.48 -2.32
C TRP A 123 6.05 7.13 -0.98
N ARG A 124 6.69 8.30 -1.01
CA ARG A 124 7.02 9.06 0.19
C ARG A 124 6.00 10.20 0.33
N PRO A 125 5.32 10.31 1.49
CA PRO A 125 4.40 11.42 1.73
C PRO A 125 5.18 12.72 1.87
N THR A 126 4.48 13.83 1.61
CA THR A 126 4.93 15.14 2.06
C THR A 126 4.43 15.38 3.49
N PRO A 127 5.08 16.26 4.28
CA PRO A 127 4.63 16.57 5.63
C PRO A 127 3.15 17.01 5.70
N GLU A 128 2.67 17.72 4.68
CA GLU A 128 1.28 18.19 4.60
C GLU A 128 0.29 17.02 4.50
N ILE A 129 0.66 15.94 3.81
CA ILE A 129 -0.18 14.75 3.72
C ILE A 129 -0.18 13.99 5.05
N GLU A 130 0.96 13.91 5.74
CA GLU A 130 1.02 13.27 7.07
C GLU A 130 0.16 14.03 8.08
N GLU A 131 0.28 15.35 8.13
CA GLU A 131 -0.57 16.22 8.95
C GLU A 131 -2.05 16.07 8.60
N ALA A 132 -2.39 15.96 7.31
CA ALA A 132 -3.76 15.74 6.88
C ALA A 132 -4.30 14.37 7.31
N ILE A 133 -3.48 13.31 7.29
CA ILE A 133 -3.84 11.98 7.78
C ILE A 133 -4.10 12.04 9.30
N GLU A 134 -3.19 12.64 10.06
CA GLU A 134 -3.31 12.78 11.51
C GLU A 134 -4.57 13.55 11.89
N LYS A 135 -4.79 14.70 11.26
CA LYS A 135 -6.01 15.51 11.45
C LYS A 135 -7.26 14.71 11.08
N ALA A 136 -7.21 13.93 10.01
CA ALA A 136 -8.33 13.07 9.62
C ALA A 136 -8.48 11.84 10.51
N LEU A 137 -7.55 11.50 11.39
CA LEU A 137 -7.69 10.39 12.34
C LEU A 137 -8.23 10.87 13.68
N PHE A 138 -7.68 11.97 14.20
CA PHE A 138 -7.94 12.46 15.55
C PHE A 138 -8.94 13.61 15.62
N GLY A 139 -9.21 14.27 14.50
CA GLY A 139 -10.19 15.36 14.38
C GLY A 139 -11.63 14.92 14.17
#